data_AF-A0A956YE38-F1
#
_entry.id   AF-A0A956YE38-F1
#
_cell.length_a   1.000
_cell.length_b   1.000
_cell.length_c   1.000
_cell.angle_alpha   90.00
_cell.angle_beta   90.00
_cell.angle_gamma   90.00
#
_symmetry.space_group_name_H-M   'P 1'
#
loop_
_entity.id
_entity.type
_entity.pdbx_description
1 polymer ?
#
loop_
_entity_poly.entity_id
_entity_poly.type
_entity_poly.pdbx_seq_one_letter_code
_entity_poly.pdbx_strand_id
1 'polypeptide(L)' 'NRAVAVAMAENPQMGLNLLYRIEGVDDYYPYHVALADLLRRTHQYEAAADAYECAIALCGNSTESAYLQRCLDELTEQF' A
#
# COMPACT_ATOMS: atom_id res chain seq x y z
N ASN A 1 12.84 -9.61 -3.02
CA ASN A 1 12.78 -8.61 -1.93
C ASN A 1 13.76 -7.43 -1.99
N ARG A 2 14.90 -7.46 -2.71
CA ARG A 2 15.82 -6.29 -2.75
C ARG A 2 15.62 -5.33 -3.94
N ALA A 3 15.14 -5.83 -5.09
CA ALA A 3 14.88 -5.00 -6.27
C ALA A 3 13.67 -4.05 -6.10
N VAL A 4 12.65 -4.45 -5.32
CA VAL A 4 11.47 -3.62 -5.00
C VAL A 4 11.87 -2.45 -4.08
N ALA A 5 12.74 -2.69 -3.11
CA ALA A 5 13.21 -1.67 -2.17
C ALA A 5 14.09 -0.58 -2.83
N VAL A 6 14.81 -0.91 -3.91
CA VAL A 6 15.64 0.06 -4.66
C VAL A 6 14.78 0.91 -5.61
N ALA A 7 13.80 0.32 -6.29
CA ALA A 7 12.84 1.09 -7.11
C ALA A 7 12.02 2.09 -6.28
N MET A 8 11.76 1.75 -5.01
CA MET A 8 11.08 2.61 -4.04
C MET A 8 11.92 3.83 -3.62
N ALA A 9 13.24 3.88 -3.79
CA ALA A 9 14.08 4.94 -3.21
C ALA A 9 14.23 6.20 -4.09
N GLU A 10 14.17 6.09 -5.41
CA GLU A 10 14.47 7.21 -6.32
C GLU A 10 13.27 7.76 -7.09
N ASN A 11 12.26 6.93 -7.39
CA ASN A 11 11.07 7.37 -8.11
C ASN A 11 9.82 6.59 -7.69
N PRO A 12 9.08 7.07 -6.67
CA PRO A 12 7.85 6.45 -6.20
C PRO A 12 6.81 6.23 -7.31
N GLN A 13 6.73 7.14 -8.29
CA GLN A 13 5.82 7.01 -9.43
C GLN A 13 6.17 5.82 -10.32
N MET A 14 7.46 5.55 -10.53
CA MET A 14 7.91 4.40 -11.29
C MET A 14 7.63 3.09 -10.54
N GLY A 15 7.78 3.08 -9.22
CA GLY A 15 7.36 1.95 -8.38
C GLY A 15 5.88 1.65 -8.49
N LEU A 16 5.04 2.69 -8.47
CA LEU A 16 3.58 2.57 -8.62
C LEU A 16 3.21 1.98 -9.99
N ASN A 17 3.85 2.46 -11.08
CA ASN A 17 3.65 1.91 -12.42
C ASN A 17 4.06 0.44 -12.55
N LEU A 18 5.05 -0.01 -11.77
CA LEU A 18 5.46 -1.41 -11.75
C LEU A 18 4.44 -2.27 -11.00
N LEU A 19 3.91 -1.78 -9.87
CA LEU A 19 2.85 -2.47 -9.14
C LEU A 19 1.61 -2.67 -10.00
N TYR A 20 1.13 -1.63 -10.69
CA TYR A 20 -0.06 -1.73 -11.55
C TYR A 20 0.05 -2.72 -12.72
N ARG A 21 1.27 -3.20 -13.05
CA ARG A 21 1.48 -4.22 -14.09
C ARG A 21 1.45 -5.65 -13.55
N ILE A 22 1.38 -5.82 -12.23
CA ILE A 22 1.30 -7.15 -11.63
C ILE A 22 -0.15 -7.59 -11.71
N GLU A 23 -0.39 -8.71 -12.40
CA GLU A 23 -1.72 -9.30 -12.55
C GLU A 23 -1.95 -10.40 -11.50
N GLY A 24 -3.21 -10.68 -11.18
CA GLY A 24 -3.59 -11.78 -10.28
C GLY A 24 -3.22 -11.56 -8.81
N VAL A 25 -3.10 -10.30 -8.39
CA VAL A 25 -2.75 -9.90 -7.01
C VAL A 25 -3.90 -9.24 -6.26
N ASP A 26 -5.11 -9.28 -6.82
CA ASP A 26 -6.31 -8.66 -6.23
C ASP A 26 -6.61 -9.19 -4.82
N ASP A 27 -6.34 -10.48 -4.56
CA ASP A 27 -6.54 -11.10 -3.25
C ASP A 27 -5.25 -11.18 -2.41
N TYR A 28 -4.15 -10.56 -2.86
CA TYR A 28 -2.86 -10.63 -2.19
C TYR A 28 -2.64 -9.39 -1.32
N TYR A 29 -3.00 -9.46 -0.05
CA TYR A 29 -2.91 -8.31 0.87
C TYR A 29 -1.57 -7.55 0.85
N PRO A 30 -0.37 -8.19 0.75
CA PRO A 30 0.90 -7.45 0.74
C PRO A 30 1.08 -6.56 -0.49
N TYR A 31 0.42 -6.89 -1.61
CA TYR A 31 0.37 -6.02 -2.78
C TYR A 31 -0.34 -4.70 -2.44
N HIS A 32 -1.51 -4.79 -1.81
CA HIS A 32 -2.31 -3.63 -1.41
C HIS A 32 -1.60 -2.76 -0.36
N VAL A 33 -0.86 -3.38 0.57
CA VAL A 33 0.00 -2.64 1.53
C VAL A 33 1.10 -1.85 0.80
N ALA A 34 1.81 -2.50 -0.14
CA ALA A 34 2.87 -1.84 -0.91
C ALA A 34 2.32 -0.71 -1.81
N LEU A 35 1.13 -0.91 -2.36
CA LEU A 35 0.40 0.08 -3.15
C LEU A 35 0.04 1.31 -2.30
N ALA A 36 -0.57 1.09 -1.13
CA ALA A 36 -0.93 2.15 -0.18
C ALA A 36 0.27 3.00 0.24
N ASP A 37 1.40 2.36 0.58
CA ASP A 37 2.63 3.04 0.98
C ASP A 37 3.19 3.94 -0.14
N LEU A 38 3.14 3.49 -1.39
CA LEU A 38 3.61 4.27 -2.54
C LEU A 38 2.66 5.42 -2.90
N LEU A 39 1.35 5.19 -2.83
CA LEU A 39 0.33 6.21 -3.03
C LEU A 39 0.46 7.32 -1.97
N ARG A 40 0.66 6.95 -0.70
CA ARG A 40 0.93 7.90 0.38
C ARG A 40 2.15 8.78 0.10
N ARG A 41 3.26 8.17 -0.37
CA ARG A 41 4.50 8.89 -0.70
C ARG A 41 4.39 9.79 -1.93
N THR A 42 3.40 9.55 -2.79
CA THR A 42 3.09 10.40 -3.96
C THR A 42 1.94 11.37 -3.69
N HIS A 43 1.53 11.54 -2.42
CA HIS A 43 0.44 12.43 -1.98
C HIS A 43 -0.95 12.07 -2.55
N GLN A 44 -1.14 10.81 -2.99
CA GLN A 44 -2.43 10.29 -3.45
C GLN A 44 -3.16 9.64 -2.28
N TYR A 45 -3.61 10.47 -1.33
CA TYR A 45 -4.05 9.98 -0.01
C TYR A 45 -5.36 9.19 -0.04
N GLU A 46 -6.35 9.60 -0.84
CA GLU A 46 -7.62 8.87 -0.98
C GLU A 46 -7.37 7.45 -1.53
N ALA A 47 -6.61 7.34 -2.62
CA ALA A 47 -6.26 6.04 -3.20
C ALA A 47 -5.39 5.18 -2.25
N ALA A 48 -4.56 5.82 -1.42
CA ALA A 48 -3.79 5.11 -0.40
C ALA A 48 -4.71 4.56 0.71
N ALA A 49 -5.75 5.29 1.09
CA ALA A 49 -6.74 4.83 2.06
C ALA A 49 -7.51 3.61 1.53
N ASP A 50 -8.02 3.69 0.29
CA ASP A 50 -8.71 2.56 -0.37
C ASP A 50 -7.83 1.29 -0.40
N ALA A 51 -6.55 1.45 -0.72
CA ALA A 51 -5.61 0.34 -0.74
C ALA A 51 -5.35 -0.26 0.67
N TYR A 52 -5.27 0.56 1.72
CA TYR A 52 -5.19 0.04 3.09
C TYR A 52 -6.47 -0.69 3.50
N GLU A 53 -7.65 -0.19 3.15
CA GLU A 53 -8.92 -0.87 3.42
C GLU A 53 -8.99 -2.25 2.73
N CYS A 54 -8.58 -2.34 1.46
CA CYS A 54 -8.46 -3.62 0.75
C CYS A 54 -7.46 -4.55 1.45
N ALA A 55 -6.30 -4.03 1.87
CA ALA A 55 -5.30 -4.83 2.57
C ALA A 55 -5.83 -5.38 3.90
N ILE A 56 -6.58 -4.59 4.67
CA ILE A 56 -7.22 -5.01 5.93
C ILE A 56 -8.27 -6.09 5.66
N ALA A 57 -9.12 -5.91 4.65
CA ALA A 57 -10.16 -6.88 4.31
C ALA A 57 -9.60 -8.26 3.90
N LEU A 58 -8.44 -8.27 3.23
CA LEU A 58 -7.76 -9.49 2.80
C LEU A 58 -6.84 -10.07 3.89
N CYS A 59 -6.54 -9.31 4.93
CA CYS A 59 -5.66 -9.74 6.00
C CYS A 59 -6.39 -10.70 6.95
N GLY A 60 -5.98 -11.97 6.97
CA GLY A 60 -6.52 -12.97 7.91
C GLY A 60 -5.95 -12.90 9.33
N ASN A 61 -5.03 -11.97 9.60
CA ASN A 61 -4.32 -11.85 10.88
C ASN A 61 -4.74 -10.57 11.62
N SER A 62 -5.29 -10.73 12.83
CA SER A 62 -5.75 -9.61 13.65
C SER A 62 -4.64 -8.63 14.05
N THR A 63 -3.40 -9.10 14.26
CA THR A 63 -2.26 -8.24 14.59
C THR A 63 -1.88 -7.36 13.41
N GLU A 64 -1.81 -7.95 12.23
CA GLU A 64 -1.43 -7.25 11.00
C GLU A 64 -2.54 -6.28 10.58
N SER A 65 -3.81 -6.68 10.71
CA SER A 65 -4.97 -5.81 10.47
C SER A 65 -4.98 -4.60 11.39
N ALA A 66 -4.66 -4.78 12.69
CA ALA A 66 -4.58 -3.66 13.63
C ALA A 66 -3.43 -2.68 13.30
N TYR A 67 -2.30 -3.20 12.82
CA TYR A 67 -1.22 -2.37 12.32
C TYR A 67 -1.65 -1.55 11.09
N LEU A 68 -2.26 -2.19 10.11
CA LEU A 68 -2.73 -1.52 8.89
C LEU A 68 -3.83 -0.49 9.18
N GLN A 69 -4.74 -0.78 10.11
CA GLN A 69 -5.76 0.18 10.56
C GLN A 69 -5.11 1.43 11.16
N ARG A 70 -4.07 1.27 11.99
CA ARG A 70 -3.36 2.43 12.53
C ARG A 70 -2.68 3.26 11.44
N CYS A 71 -2.12 2.61 10.41
CA CYS A 71 -1.56 3.33 9.26
C CYS A 71 -2.63 4.10 8.47
N LEU A 72 -3.83 3.55 8.32
CA LEU A 72 -4.97 4.22 7.72
C LEU A 72 -5.42 5.42 8.56
N ASP A 73 -5.56 5.26 9.86
CA ASP A 73 -5.96 6.34 10.77
C ASP A 73 -4.94 7.50 10.70
N GLU A 74 -3.63 7.20 10.84
CA GLU A 74 -2.54 8.17 10.72
C GLU A 74 -2.53 8.88 9.35
N LEU A 75 -2.91 8.18 8.28
CA LEU A 75 -3.02 8.74 6.94
C LEU A 75 -4.17 9.75 6.89
N THR A 76 -5.37 9.38 7.36
CA THR A 76 -6.57 10.24 7.37
C THR A 76 -6.47 11.47 8.26
N GLU A 77 -5.60 11.46 9.27
CA GLU A 77 -5.33 12.63 10.11
C GLU A 77 -4.43 13.68 9.42
N GLN A 78 -3.76 13.33 8.32
CA GLN A 78 -2.76 14.18 7.65
C GLN A 78 -3.30 15.02 6.49
N PHE A 79 -4.57 14.89 6.11
CA PHE A 79 -5.20 15.65 5.02
C PHE A 79 -6.64 16.07 5.36
#